data_AF-A0AA35XJV7-F1
#
_entry.id   AF-A0AA35XJV7-F1
#
_cell.length_a   1.000
_cell.length_b   1.000
_cell.length_c   1.000
_cell.angle_alpha   90.00
_cell.angle_beta   90.00
_cell.angle_gamma   90.00
#
_symmetry.space_group_name_H-M   'P 1'
#
loop_
_entity.id
_entity.type
_entity.pdbx_description
1 polymer ?
#
loop_
_entity_poly.entity_id
_entity_poly.type
_entity_poly.pdbx_seq_one_letter_code
_entity_poly.pdbx_strand_id
1 'polypeptide(L)'
;MSHTETAEDSDGEIFEDAHDSPLEQRISDSIVATKDNKENGIFSLVPSRVATFPSPSQPSSTSQTDAICNPDSFSDLFRLLAPSKPANRREKLPFPRDRHSYSLWSLLKNFVGKDVTRIALPVHLNEPLSFTQRLVEDLEYYELAHKAAAASSVSKRLAMLAALASSCWVTTLTRYGKPFNPLLGETYEMVHQEGGFCVVSEQVSHHPPITALHVESDRWVFWEEYKLDIKFRGQWVKVLPTGLVHFMTKDDGYHYSWNKPHSTIHNVLFGTLWADHEGDVVVTCHSTGEKAVVHFVPYSKAKERYRELHGNVFDEKGEVQYILHGAWDKGMTRKSRDGTGVKEMWRANEQVPNWERQYGFTQFAMTLNEPEETATCPTDSRYRPDQRLLENGDVDEASDEKFRLEEKQRTARRLRESRKERWRPVWFDLVDDPDTKTSYYRFNGKYWDAKLRNCWDSSPDIF
;
A
#
# COMPACT_ATOMS: atom_id res chain seq x y z
N MET A 1 -8.31 -24.55 58.17
CA MET A 1 -9.19 -23.53 57.56
C MET A 1 -8.89 -23.58 56.06
N SER A 2 -9.58 -24.38 55.22
CA SER A 2 -10.94 -24.19 54.67
C SER A 2 -11.06 -22.77 54.05
N HIS A 3 -11.40 -22.49 52.79
CA HIS A 3 -12.19 -23.10 51.70
C HIS A 3 -11.84 -22.30 50.41
N THR A 4 -11.58 -22.93 49.25
CA THR A 4 -12.40 -23.02 48.01
C THR A 4 -12.99 -21.73 47.38
N GLU A 5 -12.72 -21.57 46.07
CA GLU A 5 -13.54 -21.06 44.93
C GLU A 5 -14.33 -19.74 45.10
N THR A 6 -14.37 -18.82 44.12
CA THR A 6 -15.07 -18.99 42.83
C THR A 6 -14.56 -18.07 41.72
N ALA A 7 -14.73 -18.54 40.48
CA ALA A 7 -14.75 -17.75 39.26
C ALA A 7 -16.11 -17.04 39.12
N GLU A 8 -16.12 -15.83 38.55
CA GLU A 8 -17.31 -15.26 37.90
C GLU A 8 -16.88 -14.60 36.58
N ASP A 9 -17.53 -15.09 35.51
CA ASP A 9 -17.66 -14.44 34.21
C ASP A 9 -18.25 -13.03 34.36
N SER A 10 -17.79 -12.09 33.54
CA SER A 10 -18.61 -10.95 33.16
C SER A 10 -18.28 -10.52 31.73
N ASP A 11 -19.14 -10.97 30.83
CA ASP A 11 -19.71 -10.27 29.67
C ASP A 11 -18.78 -9.39 28.82
N GLY A 12 -18.55 -9.89 27.59
CA GLY A 12 -18.10 -9.06 26.49
C GLY A 12 -19.15 -8.00 26.15
N GLU A 13 -18.87 -6.77 26.54
CA GLU A 13 -19.59 -5.61 26.04
C GLU A 13 -19.27 -5.41 24.55
N ILE A 14 -20.30 -5.67 23.73
CA ILE A 14 -20.40 -5.19 22.36
C ILE A 14 -20.43 -3.67 22.45
N PHE A 15 -19.36 -3.01 21.98
CA PHE A 15 -19.39 -1.57 21.78
C PHE A 15 -20.37 -1.26 20.64
N GLU A 16 -21.55 -0.76 21.01
CA GLU A 16 -22.44 -0.06 20.09
C GLU A 16 -21.74 1.22 19.59
N ASP A 17 -21.60 1.33 18.27
CA ASP A 17 -21.06 2.51 17.60
C ASP A 17 -21.88 3.76 17.95
N ALA A 18 -21.19 4.75 18.50
CA ALA A 18 -21.75 6.06 18.81
C ALA A 18 -22.18 6.80 17.53
N HIS A 19 -23.40 7.31 17.55
CA HIS A 19 -23.96 8.23 16.57
C HIS A 19 -23.05 9.45 16.33
N ASP A 20 -22.75 9.75 15.06
CA ASP A 20 -22.01 10.96 14.67
C ASP A 20 -22.80 12.25 14.98
N SER A 21 -22.06 13.24 15.47
CA SER A 21 -22.55 14.53 15.97
C SER A 21 -22.78 15.56 14.84
N PRO A 22 -23.69 16.55 14.99
CA PRO A 22 -24.03 17.57 13.98
C PRO A 22 -22.91 18.57 13.62
N LEU A 23 -21.66 18.33 14.02
CA LEU A 23 -20.57 19.30 13.89
C LEU A 23 -19.99 19.43 12.47
N GLU A 24 -20.11 18.40 11.63
CA GLU A 24 -19.56 18.42 10.26
C GLU A 24 -20.28 19.42 9.34
N GLN A 25 -21.56 19.68 9.61
CA GLN A 25 -22.37 20.63 8.83
C GLN A 25 -21.98 22.10 9.07
N ARG A 26 -21.28 22.44 10.16
CA ARG A 26 -20.89 23.83 10.47
C ARG A 26 -19.55 24.25 9.86
N ILE A 27 -18.72 23.30 9.42
CA ILE A 27 -17.40 23.61 8.86
C ILE A 27 -17.50 24.04 7.39
N SER A 28 -18.43 23.43 6.62
CA SER A 28 -18.72 23.83 5.22
C SER A 28 -19.13 25.28 5.10
N ASP A 29 -19.94 25.78 6.04
CA ASP A 29 -20.50 27.14 5.95
C ASP A 29 -19.48 28.23 6.34
N SER A 30 -18.45 27.86 7.12
CA SER A 30 -17.43 28.81 7.61
C SER A 30 -16.36 29.18 6.57
N ILE A 31 -16.18 28.37 5.51
CA ILE A 31 -15.22 28.62 4.44
C ILE A 31 -15.83 29.48 3.31
N VAL A 32 -17.16 29.53 3.21
CA VAL A 32 -17.87 30.30 2.16
C VAL A 32 -17.99 31.79 2.50
N ALA A 33 -17.84 32.18 3.77
CA ALA A 33 -18.13 33.54 4.25
C ALA A 33 -16.91 34.46 4.36
N THR A 34 -16.02 34.52 3.36
CA THR A 34 -15.11 35.66 3.19
C THR A 34 -14.76 35.88 1.72
N LYS A 35 -15.64 36.57 0.98
CA LYS A 35 -15.26 37.37 -0.20
C LYS A 35 -16.42 38.29 -0.58
N ASP A 36 -16.37 39.54 -0.10
CA ASP A 36 -17.14 40.65 -0.63
C ASP A 36 -16.30 41.95 -0.52
N ASN A 37 -15.73 42.41 -1.64
CA ASN A 37 -16.14 43.65 -2.33
C ASN A 37 -15.14 44.09 -3.42
N LYS A 38 -15.66 44.22 -4.65
CA LYS A 38 -15.38 45.17 -5.75
C LYS A 38 -13.95 45.19 -6.35
N GLU A 39 -13.74 45.14 -7.67
CA GLU A 39 -14.29 46.04 -8.71
C GLU A 39 -14.43 45.42 -10.12
N ASN A 40 -15.14 46.18 -10.98
CA ASN A 40 -15.69 45.86 -12.30
C ASN A 40 -14.67 45.49 -13.39
N GLY A 41 -14.99 44.43 -14.15
CA GLY A 41 -14.38 44.13 -15.44
C GLY A 41 -15.27 43.17 -16.22
N ILE A 42 -16.01 43.68 -17.20
CA ILE A 42 -16.78 42.88 -18.17
C ILE A 42 -15.78 42.01 -18.94
N PHE A 43 -15.79 40.70 -18.73
CA PHE A 43 -15.11 39.73 -19.59
C PHE A 43 -16.10 38.64 -20.01
N SER A 44 -16.08 38.38 -21.32
CA SER A 44 -16.95 37.46 -22.03
C SER A 44 -16.95 36.05 -21.45
N LEU A 45 -18.14 35.46 -21.34
CA LEU A 45 -18.33 34.03 -21.12
C LEU A 45 -17.63 33.23 -22.22
N VAL A 46 -16.47 32.66 -21.90
CA VAL A 46 -15.88 31.56 -22.67
C VAL A 46 -16.41 30.27 -22.04
N PRO A 47 -16.99 29.33 -22.82
CA PRO A 47 -17.52 28.11 -22.24
C PRO A 47 -16.39 27.27 -21.63
N SER A 48 -16.59 26.84 -20.38
CA SER A 48 -15.74 25.89 -19.68
C SER A 48 -15.51 24.67 -20.57
N ARG A 49 -14.25 24.42 -20.92
CA ARG A 49 -13.86 23.17 -21.58
C ARG A 49 -14.02 22.06 -20.55
N VAL A 50 -15.03 21.21 -20.75
CA VAL A 50 -15.07 19.89 -20.12
C VAL A 50 -13.77 19.18 -20.51
N ALA A 51 -12.93 18.87 -19.52
CA ALA A 51 -11.77 18.03 -19.74
C ALA A 51 -12.27 16.68 -20.26
N THR A 52 -11.95 16.38 -21.52
CA THR A 52 -12.24 15.09 -22.14
C THR A 52 -11.15 14.13 -21.67
N PHE A 53 -11.42 13.42 -20.58
CA PHE A 53 -10.59 12.29 -20.18
C PHE A 53 -10.73 11.17 -21.22
N PRO A 54 -9.66 10.42 -21.52
CA PRO A 54 -9.78 9.23 -22.35
C PRO A 54 -10.74 8.27 -21.65
N SER A 55 -11.96 8.15 -22.19
CA SER A 55 -12.85 7.04 -21.85
C SER A 55 -12.21 5.75 -22.35
N PRO A 56 -12.39 4.61 -21.67
CA PRO A 56 -11.96 3.33 -22.21
C PRO A 56 -12.54 3.19 -23.62
N SER A 57 -11.67 3.00 -24.61
CA SER A 57 -12.09 2.86 -25.99
C SER A 57 -13.07 1.68 -26.11
N GLN A 58 -14.28 1.94 -26.61
CA GLN A 58 -15.20 0.87 -26.98
C GLN A 58 -14.61 0.15 -28.19
N PRO A 59 -14.34 -1.17 -28.13
CA PRO A 59 -13.82 -1.88 -29.27
C PRO A 59 -14.92 -2.01 -30.34
N SER A 60 -14.55 -1.74 -31.59
CA SER A 60 -15.31 -2.12 -32.78
C SER A 60 -15.58 -3.62 -32.76
N SER A 61 -16.84 -4.01 -32.97
CA SER A 61 -17.28 -5.40 -33.02
C SER A 61 -16.64 -6.13 -34.21
N THR A 62 -15.49 -6.76 -33.97
CA THR A 62 -14.98 -7.85 -34.79
C THR A 62 -15.18 -9.14 -34.01
N SER A 63 -16.20 -9.90 -34.40
CA SER A 63 -16.47 -11.25 -33.92
C SER A 63 -15.37 -12.20 -34.43
N GLN A 64 -14.30 -12.33 -33.67
CA GLN A 64 -13.47 -13.53 -33.67
C GLN A 64 -13.47 -14.04 -32.23
N THR A 65 -14.38 -14.96 -31.95
CA THR A 65 -14.31 -15.82 -30.77
C THR A 65 -13.18 -16.82 -30.98
N ASP A 66 -11.94 -16.34 -30.90
CA ASP A 66 -10.85 -17.24 -30.54
C ASP A 66 -11.15 -17.68 -29.11
N ALA A 67 -11.29 -18.99 -28.91
CA ALA A 67 -11.47 -19.55 -27.59
C ALA A 67 -10.27 -19.08 -26.75
N ILE A 68 -10.51 -18.13 -25.84
CA ILE A 68 -9.51 -17.73 -24.84
C ILE A 68 -9.21 -19.00 -24.08
N CYS A 69 -8.04 -19.58 -24.36
CA CYS A 69 -7.57 -20.76 -23.66
C CYS A 69 -7.40 -20.32 -22.22
N ASN A 70 -8.19 -20.90 -21.31
CA ASN A 70 -7.95 -20.71 -19.88
C ASN A 70 -6.50 -21.17 -19.62
N PRO A 71 -5.65 -20.32 -19.01
CA PRO A 71 -4.26 -20.67 -18.81
C PRO A 71 -4.16 -21.84 -17.81
N ASP A 72 -3.48 -22.91 -18.21
CA ASP A 72 -3.26 -24.10 -17.36
C ASP A 72 -2.19 -23.87 -16.28
N SER A 73 -1.38 -22.82 -16.43
CA SER A 73 -0.30 -22.47 -15.53
C SER A 73 -0.13 -20.95 -15.42
N PHE A 74 0.54 -20.50 -14.35
CA PHE A 74 0.93 -19.09 -14.24
C PHE A 74 1.83 -18.66 -15.42
N SER A 75 2.70 -19.54 -15.92
CA SER A 75 3.59 -19.20 -17.05
C SER A 75 2.79 -18.88 -18.32
N ASP A 76 1.71 -19.63 -18.56
CA ASP A 76 0.81 -19.37 -19.70
C ASP A 76 -0.01 -18.11 -19.48
N LEU A 77 -0.53 -17.89 -18.27
CA LEU A 77 -1.21 -16.64 -17.92
C LEU A 77 -0.29 -15.44 -18.14
N PHE A 78 0.94 -15.49 -17.62
CA PHE A 78 1.91 -14.42 -17.73
C PHE A 78 2.25 -14.13 -19.20
N ARG A 79 2.38 -15.16 -20.04
CA ARG A 79 2.62 -14.99 -21.48
C ARG A 79 1.44 -14.31 -22.19
N LEU A 80 0.21 -14.60 -21.78
CA LEU A 80 -1.00 -13.98 -22.34
C LEU A 80 -1.16 -12.52 -21.89
N LEU A 81 -0.75 -12.19 -20.66
CA LEU A 81 -0.87 -10.84 -20.09
C LEU A 81 0.30 -9.92 -20.45
N ALA A 82 1.51 -10.46 -20.58
CA ALA A 82 2.71 -9.66 -20.79
C ALA A 82 2.68 -8.98 -22.16
N PRO A 83 3.00 -7.67 -22.23
CA PRO A 83 3.06 -6.99 -23.51
C PRO A 83 4.16 -7.60 -24.39
N SER A 84 3.88 -7.66 -25.70
CA SER A 84 4.79 -8.23 -26.71
C SER A 84 6.16 -7.56 -26.77
N LYS A 85 6.27 -6.31 -26.29
CA LYS A 85 7.53 -5.54 -26.21
C LYS A 85 7.68 -4.96 -24.81
N PRO A 86 8.91 -4.96 -24.26
CA PRO A 86 9.21 -4.22 -23.03
C PRO A 86 8.82 -2.75 -23.19
N ALA A 87 8.02 -2.23 -22.27
CA ALA A 87 7.71 -0.82 -22.24
C ALA A 87 8.96 -0.03 -21.81
N ASN A 88 9.28 1.04 -22.54
CA ASN A 88 10.23 2.04 -22.05
C ASN A 88 9.54 2.79 -20.91
N ARG A 89 9.81 2.39 -19.67
CA ARG A 89 9.21 2.97 -18.46
C ARG A 89 9.68 4.41 -18.26
N ARG A 90 8.80 5.28 -17.78
CA ARG A 90 9.15 6.68 -17.50
C ARG A 90 10.23 6.82 -16.42
N GLU A 91 11.19 7.70 -16.67
CA GLU A 91 12.27 8.08 -15.73
C GLU A 91 11.92 9.32 -14.87
N LYS A 92 10.81 9.98 -15.17
CA LYS A 92 10.35 11.18 -14.48
C LYS A 92 8.83 11.33 -14.53
N LEU A 93 8.28 12.00 -13.53
CA LEU A 93 6.87 12.41 -13.54
C LEU A 93 6.61 13.48 -14.62
N PRO A 94 5.36 13.59 -15.14
CA PRO A 94 4.98 14.58 -16.13
C PRO A 94 5.18 16.03 -15.64
N PHE A 95 4.86 16.29 -14.38
CA PHE A 95 4.98 17.62 -13.77
C PHE A 95 5.78 17.56 -12.46
N PRO A 96 6.74 18.48 -12.25
CA PRO A 96 7.51 18.53 -11.01
C PRO A 96 6.70 19.19 -9.89
N ARG A 97 6.68 18.59 -8.70
CA ARG A 97 6.09 19.20 -7.50
C ARG A 97 6.73 20.54 -7.18
N ASP A 98 5.92 21.49 -6.75
CA ASP A 98 6.40 22.75 -6.19
C ASP A 98 7.12 22.54 -4.85
N ARG A 99 8.08 23.42 -4.56
CA ARG A 99 8.95 23.35 -3.37
C ARG A 99 8.29 23.90 -2.08
N HIS A 100 6.99 24.10 -2.06
CA HIS A 100 6.32 24.71 -0.91
C HIS A 100 6.38 23.79 0.31
N SER A 101 6.95 24.29 1.41
CA SER A 101 6.91 23.61 2.70
C SER A 101 5.60 23.97 3.41
N TYR A 102 4.70 22.99 3.51
CA TYR A 102 3.46 23.16 4.25
C TYR A 102 3.63 22.62 5.67
N SER A 103 3.27 23.44 6.67
CA SER A 103 3.24 22.98 8.06
C SER A 103 2.00 22.11 8.29
N LEU A 104 2.19 20.81 8.56
CA LEU A 104 1.10 19.90 8.94
C LEU A 104 0.37 20.36 10.21
N TRP A 105 1.01 21.18 11.04
CA TRP A 105 0.40 21.73 12.26
C TRP A 105 -0.85 22.57 12.01
N SER A 106 -0.86 23.39 10.96
CA SER A 106 -1.99 24.29 10.68
C SER A 106 -3.28 23.49 10.47
N LEU A 107 -3.16 22.26 9.96
CA LEU A 107 -4.23 21.29 9.78
C LEU A 107 -4.50 20.48 11.05
N LEU A 108 -3.45 19.95 11.69
CA LEU A 108 -3.59 19.00 12.80
C LEU A 108 -3.96 19.64 14.15
N LYS A 109 -3.74 20.96 14.33
CA LYS A 109 -4.04 21.67 15.58
C LYS A 109 -5.49 21.53 16.06
N ASN A 110 -6.44 21.40 15.13
CA ASN A 110 -7.86 21.29 15.43
C ASN A 110 -8.29 19.85 15.78
N PHE A 111 -7.36 18.90 15.68
CA PHE A 111 -7.61 17.46 15.84
C PHE A 111 -6.80 16.83 16.98
N VAL A 112 -6.09 17.63 17.79
CA VAL A 112 -5.39 17.14 18.99
C VAL A 112 -6.41 16.46 19.92
N GLY A 113 -6.22 15.17 20.18
CA GLY A 113 -7.10 14.36 21.04
C GLY A 113 -8.31 13.74 20.36
N LYS A 114 -8.48 13.89 19.03
CA LYS A 114 -9.52 13.22 18.23
C LYS A 114 -8.94 12.03 17.45
N ASP A 115 -9.82 11.17 16.94
CA ASP A 115 -9.43 10.12 15.99
C ASP A 115 -8.95 10.74 14.67
N VAL A 116 -7.66 10.56 14.37
CA VAL A 116 -6.96 11.19 13.24
C VAL A 116 -7.16 10.40 11.94
N THR A 117 -7.69 9.18 12.03
CA THR A 117 -7.92 8.31 10.86
C THR A 117 -8.98 8.85 9.90
N ARG A 118 -9.90 9.69 10.40
CA ARG A 118 -11.00 10.31 9.62
C ARG A 118 -10.63 11.63 8.94
N ILE A 119 -9.37 12.09 9.02
CA ILE A 119 -8.97 13.39 8.44
C ILE A 119 -8.81 13.28 6.92
N ALA A 120 -9.64 14.01 6.19
CA ALA A 120 -9.41 14.34 4.79
C ALA A 120 -8.30 15.40 4.71
N LEU A 121 -7.11 14.99 4.26
CA LEU A 121 -6.03 15.95 3.99
C LEU A 121 -6.31 16.69 2.66
N PRO A 122 -5.91 17.97 2.57
CA PRO A 122 -5.86 18.69 1.30
C PRO A 122 -4.99 17.97 0.27
N VAL A 123 -5.40 18.02 -1.01
CA VAL A 123 -4.77 17.26 -2.10
C VAL A 123 -3.29 17.58 -2.32
N HIS A 124 -2.84 18.79 -2.02
CA HIS A 124 -1.42 19.18 -2.15
C HIS A 124 -0.48 18.49 -1.14
N LEU A 125 -1.03 17.87 -0.08
CA LEU A 125 -0.29 17.02 0.84
C LEU A 125 -0.26 15.56 0.42
N ASN A 126 -1.03 15.21 -0.61
CA ASN A 126 -0.96 13.89 -1.21
C ASN A 126 0.27 13.75 -2.10
N GLU A 127 0.65 12.50 -2.34
CA GLU A 127 1.48 12.09 -3.47
C GLU A 127 0.58 11.45 -4.53
N PRO A 128 0.94 11.51 -5.83
CA PRO A 128 0.10 11.02 -6.93
C PRO A 128 0.13 9.48 -7.08
N LEU A 129 0.01 8.77 -5.96
CA LEU A 129 -0.20 7.33 -5.89
C LEU A 129 -1.35 7.02 -4.94
N SER A 130 -2.16 6.03 -5.32
CA SER A 130 -3.17 5.44 -4.45
C SER A 130 -2.50 4.44 -3.50
N PHE A 131 -3.12 4.15 -2.37
CA PHE A 131 -2.56 3.16 -1.46
C PHE A 131 -2.52 1.74 -2.09
N THR A 132 -3.42 1.43 -3.02
CA THR A 132 -3.39 0.21 -3.86
C THR A 132 -2.09 0.07 -4.66
N GLN A 133 -1.51 1.19 -5.09
CA GLN A 133 -0.21 1.26 -5.75
C GLN A 133 0.94 1.27 -4.73
N ARG A 134 0.82 2.05 -3.66
CA ARG A 134 1.84 2.16 -2.60
C ARG A 134 2.24 0.80 -2.05
N LEU A 135 1.27 -0.10 -1.87
CA LEU A 135 1.49 -1.43 -1.33
C LEU A 135 2.40 -2.31 -2.21
N VAL A 136 2.42 -2.04 -3.52
CA VAL A 136 3.27 -2.77 -4.49
C VAL A 136 4.75 -2.44 -4.32
N GLU A 137 5.08 -1.30 -3.71
CA GLU A 137 6.47 -0.90 -3.43
C GLU A 137 7.17 -1.82 -2.41
N ASP A 138 6.42 -2.67 -1.70
CA ASP A 138 7.01 -3.75 -0.89
C ASP A 138 7.86 -4.72 -1.74
N LEU A 139 7.64 -4.73 -3.06
CA LEU A 139 8.38 -5.52 -4.04
C LEU A 139 9.35 -4.70 -4.90
N GLU A 140 9.77 -3.50 -4.48
CA GLU A 140 10.84 -2.76 -5.18
C GLU A 140 12.13 -3.61 -5.32
N TYR A 141 12.40 -4.48 -4.35
CA TYR A 141 13.54 -5.41 -4.33
C TYR A 141 13.10 -6.86 -4.55
N TYR A 142 12.21 -7.08 -5.53
CA TYR A 142 11.59 -8.38 -5.83
C TYR A 142 12.61 -9.51 -6.10
N GLU A 143 13.86 -9.21 -6.47
CA GLU A 143 14.90 -10.21 -6.66
C GLU A 143 15.18 -11.00 -5.37
N LEU A 144 14.89 -10.42 -4.20
CA LEU A 144 14.96 -11.12 -2.92
C LEU A 144 13.89 -12.22 -2.81
N ALA A 145 12.68 -11.99 -3.35
CA ALA A 145 11.64 -13.02 -3.44
C ALA A 145 12.07 -14.18 -4.35
N HIS A 146 12.68 -13.86 -5.51
CA HIS A 146 13.24 -14.87 -6.41
C HIS A 146 14.37 -15.69 -5.78
N LYS A 147 15.29 -15.01 -5.07
CA LYS A 147 16.38 -15.66 -4.32
C LYS A 147 15.85 -16.50 -3.16
N ALA A 148 14.76 -16.08 -2.51
CA ALA A 148 14.09 -16.86 -1.47
C ALA A 148 13.50 -18.15 -2.05
N ALA A 149 12.75 -18.06 -3.16
CA ALA A 149 12.20 -19.23 -3.83
C ALA A 149 13.30 -20.19 -4.33
N ALA A 150 14.43 -19.66 -4.81
CA ALA A 150 15.58 -20.45 -5.25
C ALA A 150 16.44 -21.06 -4.12
N ALA A 151 16.19 -20.69 -2.87
CA ALA A 151 17.09 -21.04 -1.77
C ALA A 151 17.05 -22.54 -1.45
N SER A 152 18.22 -23.13 -1.29
CA SER A 152 18.41 -24.57 -1.00
C SER A 152 18.07 -24.99 0.43
N SER A 153 17.84 -24.04 1.34
CA SER A 153 17.44 -24.34 2.72
C SER A 153 16.50 -23.28 3.25
N VAL A 154 15.63 -23.68 4.19
CA VAL A 154 14.68 -22.78 4.86
C VAL A 154 15.40 -21.63 5.54
N SER A 155 16.51 -21.86 6.25
CA SER A 155 17.26 -20.76 6.89
C SER A 155 17.87 -19.77 5.88
N LYS A 156 18.25 -20.22 4.68
CA LYS A 156 18.66 -19.28 3.61
C LYS A 156 17.47 -18.51 3.07
N ARG A 157 16.32 -19.18 2.88
CA ARG A 157 15.07 -18.55 2.45
C ARG A 157 14.61 -17.49 3.43
N LEU A 158 14.58 -17.81 4.72
CA LEU A 158 14.28 -16.89 5.82
C LEU A 158 15.21 -15.67 5.84
N ALA A 159 16.50 -15.83 5.56
CA ALA A 159 17.41 -14.69 5.45
C ALA A 159 17.04 -13.76 4.27
N MET A 160 16.62 -14.31 3.12
CA MET A 160 16.19 -13.52 1.96
C MET A 160 14.84 -12.83 2.20
N LEU A 161 13.89 -13.51 2.87
CA LEU A 161 12.61 -12.92 3.24
C LEU A 161 12.76 -11.84 4.32
N ALA A 162 13.65 -12.02 5.30
CA ALA A 162 14.00 -11.00 6.27
C ALA A 162 14.63 -9.76 5.61
N ALA A 163 15.47 -9.97 4.59
CA ALA A 163 15.99 -8.90 3.75
C ALA A 163 14.85 -8.16 3.01
N LEU A 164 13.93 -8.90 2.37
CA LEU A 164 12.79 -8.33 1.63
C LEU A 164 11.87 -7.51 2.55
N ALA A 165 11.51 -8.07 3.71
CA ALA A 165 10.71 -7.42 4.74
C ALA A 165 11.35 -6.12 5.29
N SER A 166 12.66 -5.97 5.10
CA SER A 166 13.42 -4.80 5.54
C SER A 166 13.67 -3.78 4.43
N SER A 167 13.82 -4.22 3.18
CA SER A 167 14.21 -3.35 2.07
C SER A 167 13.10 -2.40 1.62
N CYS A 168 11.83 -2.76 1.79
CA CYS A 168 10.71 -1.91 1.40
C CYS A 168 10.65 -0.56 2.16
N TRP A 169 11.24 -0.51 3.37
CA TRP A 169 11.28 0.70 4.19
C TRP A 169 12.23 1.78 3.65
N VAL A 170 13.10 1.47 2.69
CA VAL A 170 13.87 2.50 1.95
C VAL A 170 12.94 3.53 1.31
N THR A 171 11.77 3.08 0.85
CA THR A 171 10.78 3.92 0.16
C THR A 171 10.09 4.93 1.08
N THR A 172 10.37 4.95 2.38
CA THR A 172 9.84 5.95 3.32
C THR A 172 10.86 7.07 3.59
N LEU A 173 12.13 6.88 3.20
CA LEU A 173 13.27 7.73 3.59
C LEU A 173 13.05 9.22 3.31
N THR A 174 12.38 9.52 2.20
CA THR A 174 12.12 10.90 1.75
C THR A 174 10.67 11.16 1.36
N ARG A 175 9.77 10.26 1.76
CA ARG A 175 8.36 10.25 1.35
C ARG A 175 7.46 10.63 2.51
N TYR A 176 7.06 11.88 2.52
CA TYR A 176 6.20 12.46 3.57
C TYR A 176 4.80 12.86 3.07
N GLY A 177 4.54 12.68 1.77
CA GLY A 177 3.20 12.82 1.21
C GLY A 177 2.31 11.65 1.62
N LYS A 178 1.01 11.91 1.82
CA LYS A 178 0.05 10.83 2.06
C LYS A 178 -0.38 10.26 0.70
N PRO A 179 -0.28 8.95 0.42
CA PRO A 179 -0.93 8.39 -0.76
C PRO A 179 -2.45 8.66 -0.72
N PHE A 180 -3.10 8.70 -1.86
CA PHE A 180 -4.56 8.79 -1.90
C PHE A 180 -5.16 7.58 -1.16
N ASN A 181 -6.12 7.85 -0.28
CA ASN A 181 -6.89 6.78 0.33
C ASN A 181 -7.75 6.15 -0.78
N PRO A 182 -7.63 4.84 -1.06
CA PRO A 182 -8.37 4.24 -2.16
C PRO A 182 -9.88 4.30 -1.90
N LEU A 183 -10.64 4.44 -2.97
CA LEU A 183 -12.10 4.27 -2.91
C LEU A 183 -12.43 2.79 -2.70
N LEU A 184 -13.55 2.48 -2.04
CA LEU A 184 -14.02 1.11 -1.84
C LEU A 184 -14.28 0.44 -3.21
N GLY A 185 -13.62 -0.69 -3.46
CA GLY A 185 -13.63 -1.37 -4.76
C GLY A 185 -12.64 -0.80 -5.79
N GLU A 186 -11.84 0.21 -5.44
CA GLU A 186 -10.70 0.64 -6.26
C GLU A 186 -9.69 -0.50 -6.38
N THR A 187 -9.17 -0.71 -7.58
CA THR A 187 -8.21 -1.77 -7.90
C THR A 187 -6.92 -1.19 -8.43
N TYR A 188 -5.84 -1.97 -8.38
CA TYR A 188 -4.65 -1.70 -9.17
C TYR A 188 -4.07 -3.00 -9.71
N GLU A 189 -3.61 -2.99 -10.95
CA GLU A 189 -2.87 -4.11 -11.53
C GLU A 189 -1.48 -3.72 -12.05
N MET A 190 -0.59 -4.72 -12.10
CA MET A 190 0.70 -4.60 -12.77
C MET A 190 1.15 -5.95 -13.32
N VAL A 191 1.62 -5.96 -14.57
CA VAL A 191 2.37 -7.08 -15.15
C VAL A 191 3.83 -6.66 -15.24
N HIS A 192 4.64 -7.13 -14.29
CA HIS A 192 6.04 -6.72 -14.20
C HIS A 192 6.93 -7.64 -15.06
N GLN A 193 7.06 -7.28 -16.35
CA GLN A 193 7.72 -8.13 -17.35
C GLN A 193 9.16 -8.51 -16.96
N GLU A 194 9.97 -7.56 -16.51
CA GLU A 194 11.36 -7.78 -16.09
C GLU A 194 11.45 -8.72 -14.88
N GLY A 195 10.48 -8.59 -13.96
CA GLY A 195 10.45 -9.36 -12.73
C GLY A 195 9.73 -10.70 -12.84
N GLY A 196 8.98 -10.96 -13.91
CA GLY A 196 8.28 -12.23 -14.10
C GLY A 196 7.12 -12.46 -13.14
N PHE A 197 6.42 -11.39 -12.70
CA PHE A 197 5.29 -11.51 -11.77
C PHE A 197 4.12 -10.60 -12.16
N CYS A 198 2.92 -10.97 -11.71
CA CYS A 198 1.71 -10.18 -11.86
C CYS A 198 1.16 -9.76 -10.50
N VAL A 199 0.54 -8.59 -10.44
CA VAL A 199 -0.01 -7.96 -9.24
C VAL A 199 -1.48 -7.62 -9.44
N VAL A 200 -2.30 -7.89 -8.43
CA VAL A 200 -3.64 -7.30 -8.26
C VAL A 200 -3.77 -6.80 -6.84
N SER A 201 -4.28 -5.58 -6.66
CA SER A 201 -4.77 -5.11 -5.36
C SER A 201 -6.18 -4.56 -5.46
N GLU A 202 -6.92 -4.62 -4.36
CA GLU A 202 -8.28 -4.11 -4.22
C GLU A 202 -8.46 -3.45 -2.84
N GLN A 203 -9.15 -2.31 -2.79
CA GLN A 203 -9.66 -1.76 -1.54
C GLN A 203 -10.91 -2.53 -1.10
N VAL A 204 -10.68 -3.57 -0.30
CA VAL A 204 -11.72 -4.54 0.13
C VAL A 204 -12.61 -4.00 1.26
N SER A 205 -12.16 -3.01 2.02
CA SER A 205 -12.94 -2.36 3.09
C SER A 205 -12.58 -0.89 3.25
N HIS A 206 -13.52 -0.05 3.68
CA HIS A 206 -13.28 1.39 3.94
C HIS A 206 -13.39 1.77 5.43
N HIS A 207 -14.18 1.04 6.22
CA HIS A 207 -14.31 1.25 7.67
C HIS A 207 -14.26 -0.11 8.41
N PRO A 208 -13.09 -0.53 8.93
CA PRO A 208 -11.78 0.12 8.76
C PRO A 208 -11.25 0.02 7.32
N PRO A 209 -10.34 0.90 6.89
CA PRO A 209 -9.72 0.81 5.57
C PRO A 209 -8.80 -0.41 5.50
N ILE A 210 -9.03 -1.28 4.53
CA ILE A 210 -8.22 -2.46 4.25
C ILE A 210 -7.99 -2.54 2.75
N THR A 211 -6.72 -2.65 2.36
CA THR A 211 -6.29 -2.91 0.99
C THR A 211 -5.70 -4.31 0.94
N ALA A 212 -6.20 -5.17 0.06
CA ALA A 212 -5.67 -6.51 -0.18
C ALA A 212 -4.75 -6.49 -1.41
N LEU A 213 -3.65 -7.23 -1.37
CA LEU A 213 -2.67 -7.37 -2.45
C LEU A 213 -2.40 -8.86 -2.68
N HIS A 214 -2.38 -9.27 -3.94
CA HIS A 214 -1.90 -10.57 -4.40
C HIS A 214 -0.87 -10.39 -5.48
N VAL A 215 0.25 -11.10 -5.34
CA VAL A 215 1.34 -11.11 -6.31
C VAL A 215 1.75 -12.55 -6.57
N GLU A 216 1.90 -12.88 -7.83
CA GLU A 216 2.21 -14.24 -8.25
C GLU A 216 3.31 -14.24 -9.30
N SER A 217 4.26 -15.16 -9.13
CA SER A 217 5.28 -15.51 -10.12
C SER A 217 5.15 -16.99 -10.50
N ASP A 218 6.05 -17.48 -11.36
CA ASP A 218 6.14 -18.91 -11.69
C ASP A 218 6.49 -19.79 -10.48
N ARG A 219 7.24 -19.26 -9.50
CA ARG A 219 7.77 -20.05 -8.36
C ARG A 219 7.30 -19.64 -6.98
N TRP A 220 6.63 -18.51 -6.85
CA TRP A 220 6.18 -18.02 -5.54
C TRP A 220 4.88 -17.23 -5.63
N VAL A 221 4.22 -17.13 -4.49
CA VAL A 221 3.05 -16.27 -4.26
C VAL A 221 3.37 -15.39 -3.06
N PHE A 222 3.06 -14.10 -3.18
CA PHE A 222 3.18 -13.11 -2.12
C PHE A 222 1.82 -12.42 -1.96
N TRP A 223 1.33 -12.31 -0.73
CA TRP A 223 0.09 -11.59 -0.49
C TRP A 223 0.13 -10.88 0.85
N GLU A 224 -0.65 -9.82 0.97
CA GLU A 224 -0.85 -9.12 2.23
C GLU A 224 -2.18 -8.40 2.26
N GLU A 225 -2.66 -8.15 3.46
CA GLU A 225 -3.67 -7.14 3.70
C GLU A 225 -3.08 -6.03 4.57
N TYR A 226 -3.31 -4.80 4.16
CA TYR A 226 -2.77 -3.67 4.88
C TYR A 226 -3.86 -2.95 5.65
N LYS A 227 -3.72 -2.99 6.98
CA LYS A 227 -4.58 -2.31 7.94
C LYS A 227 -3.72 -1.49 8.89
N LEU A 228 -4.09 -0.22 9.07
CA LEU A 228 -3.35 0.72 9.91
C LEU A 228 -4.16 1.18 11.12
N ASP A 229 -3.49 1.24 12.27
CA ASP A 229 -3.88 2.09 13.39
C ASP A 229 -2.91 3.30 13.45
N ILE A 230 -3.44 4.49 13.73
CA ILE A 230 -2.67 5.75 13.71
C ILE A 230 -2.85 6.46 15.05
N LYS A 231 -1.74 6.73 15.73
CA LYS A 231 -1.72 7.44 17.02
C LYS A 231 -0.97 8.75 16.89
N PHE A 232 -1.69 9.86 17.00
CA PHE A 232 -1.09 11.20 17.06
C PHE A 232 -0.79 11.61 18.49
N ARG A 233 0.44 12.07 18.76
CA ARG A 233 0.86 12.61 20.06
C ARG A 233 1.60 13.94 19.92
N GLY A 234 0.95 14.92 19.30
CA GLY A 234 1.49 16.28 19.18
C GLY A 234 2.65 16.33 18.19
N GLN A 235 3.88 16.17 18.67
CA GLN A 235 5.09 16.31 17.84
C GLN A 235 5.36 15.13 16.90
N TRP A 236 4.69 14.00 17.09
CA TRP A 236 4.86 12.82 16.26
C TRP A 236 3.55 12.10 15.98
N VAL A 237 3.51 11.40 14.86
CA VAL A 237 2.47 10.45 14.47
C VAL A 237 3.10 9.06 14.49
N LYS A 238 2.45 8.10 15.15
CA LYS A 238 2.84 6.69 15.12
C LYS A 238 1.86 5.91 14.25
N VAL A 239 2.40 5.15 13.31
CA VAL A 239 1.68 4.31 12.35
C VAL A 239 1.95 2.86 12.71
N LEU A 240 0.87 2.11 12.93
CA LEU A 240 0.88 0.74 13.44
C LEU A 240 0.19 -0.17 12.42
N PRO A 241 0.94 -0.83 11.51
CA PRO A 241 0.39 -1.86 10.65
C PRO A 241 -0.05 -3.07 11.50
N THR A 242 -1.21 -3.64 11.19
CA THR A 242 -1.80 -4.77 11.96
C THR A 242 -2.02 -6.04 11.13
N GLY A 243 -1.87 -5.97 9.81
CA GLY A 243 -1.93 -7.13 8.92
C GLY A 243 -0.58 -7.86 8.82
N LEU A 244 -0.64 -9.12 8.36
CA LEU A 244 0.53 -9.93 8.06
C LEU A 244 0.84 -9.88 6.56
N VAL A 245 2.12 -10.00 6.27
CA VAL A 245 2.63 -10.29 4.93
C VAL A 245 2.90 -11.77 4.84
N HIS A 246 2.59 -12.36 3.70
CA HIS A 246 2.69 -13.78 3.45
C HIS A 246 3.50 -14.06 2.19
N PHE A 247 4.20 -15.18 2.21
CA PHE A 247 4.97 -15.69 1.08
C PHE A 247 4.87 -17.21 1.04
N MET A 248 4.63 -17.78 -0.14
CA MET A 248 4.58 -19.22 -0.34
C MET A 248 5.44 -19.61 -1.54
N THR A 249 6.28 -20.61 -1.36
CA THR A 249 7.04 -21.23 -2.44
C THR A 249 6.20 -22.31 -3.12
N LYS A 250 6.16 -22.29 -4.46
CA LYS A 250 5.33 -23.24 -5.23
C LYS A 250 5.97 -24.62 -5.35
N ASP A 251 7.29 -24.71 -5.29
CA ASP A 251 8.03 -25.97 -5.46
C ASP A 251 7.82 -26.95 -4.29
N ASP A 252 7.75 -26.44 -3.06
CA ASP A 252 7.60 -27.24 -1.83
C ASP A 252 6.33 -26.92 -1.03
N GLY A 253 5.59 -25.87 -1.40
CA GLY A 253 4.36 -25.44 -0.71
C GLY A 253 4.59 -24.79 0.64
N TYR A 254 5.84 -24.40 1.00
CA TYR A 254 6.12 -23.86 2.33
C TYR A 254 5.57 -22.44 2.47
N HIS A 255 4.83 -22.21 3.54
CA HIS A 255 4.21 -20.94 3.88
C HIS A 255 5.04 -20.18 4.91
N TYR A 256 5.27 -18.91 4.62
CA TYR A 256 5.97 -17.96 5.46
C TYR A 256 5.08 -16.75 5.72
N SER A 257 5.17 -16.19 6.93
CA SER A 257 4.54 -14.90 7.21
C SER A 257 5.39 -14.01 8.10
N TRP A 258 5.17 -12.70 8.04
CA TRP A 258 5.79 -11.72 8.94
C TRP A 258 4.91 -10.51 9.21
N ASN A 259 5.15 -9.87 10.35
CA ASN A 259 4.59 -8.56 10.69
C ASN A 259 5.47 -7.42 10.14
N LYS A 260 4.91 -6.22 10.06
CA LYS A 260 5.66 -4.98 9.73
C LYS A 260 6.09 -4.24 11.01
N PRO A 261 7.21 -3.50 11.00
CA PRO A 261 7.61 -2.63 12.11
C PRO A 261 6.63 -1.47 12.28
N HIS A 262 6.66 -0.86 13.46
CA HIS A 262 5.94 0.40 13.69
C HIS A 262 6.74 1.56 13.12
N SER A 263 6.04 2.57 12.60
CA SER A 263 6.69 3.78 12.08
C SER A 263 6.35 4.99 12.94
N THR A 264 7.32 5.85 13.20
CA THR A 264 7.11 7.15 13.84
C THR A 264 7.53 8.26 12.88
N ILE A 265 6.58 9.13 12.52
CA ILE A 265 6.85 10.36 11.78
C ILE A 265 7.06 11.46 12.80
N HIS A 266 8.29 11.96 12.87
CA HIS A 266 8.72 12.99 13.82
C HIS A 266 8.54 14.39 13.24
N ASN A 267 8.61 15.40 14.11
CA ASN A 267 8.58 16.82 13.77
C ASN A 267 7.32 17.26 13.01
N VAL A 268 6.19 16.61 13.29
CA VAL A 268 4.90 16.88 12.62
C VAL A 268 4.44 18.33 12.84
N LEU A 269 4.87 18.98 13.93
CA LEU A 269 4.51 20.36 14.23
C LEU A 269 5.56 21.38 13.79
N PHE A 270 6.84 21.10 14.10
CA PHE A 270 7.94 22.03 13.93
C PHE A 270 9.21 21.27 13.51
N GLY A 271 9.91 21.80 12.51
CA GLY A 271 11.16 21.23 11.98
C GLY A 271 10.94 20.38 10.72
N THR A 272 12.00 19.69 10.30
CA THR A 272 11.97 18.81 9.14
C THR A 272 11.39 17.47 9.53
N LEU A 273 10.35 17.02 8.80
CA LEU A 273 9.77 15.69 8.96
C LEU A 273 10.83 14.62 8.69
N TRP A 274 10.80 13.57 9.49
CA TRP A 274 11.59 12.36 9.23
C TRP A 274 10.86 11.15 9.81
N ALA A 275 11.06 10.00 9.18
CA ALA A 275 10.50 8.72 9.62
C ALA A 275 11.55 7.88 10.35
N ASP A 276 11.09 7.21 11.40
CA ASP A 276 11.82 6.13 12.08
C ASP A 276 10.99 4.86 12.08
N HIS A 277 11.66 3.72 12.13
CA HIS A 277 11.02 2.41 12.17
C HIS A 277 11.56 1.63 13.37
N GLU A 278 10.67 1.03 14.14
CA GLU A 278 11.03 0.32 15.37
C GLU A 278 10.22 -0.97 15.58
N GLY A 279 10.81 -1.88 16.35
CA GLY A 279 10.21 -3.13 16.76
C GLY A 279 10.80 -4.34 16.04
N ASP A 280 10.26 -5.50 16.40
CA ASP A 280 10.73 -6.78 15.90
C ASP A 280 9.88 -7.20 14.70
N VAL A 281 10.55 -7.51 13.59
CA VAL A 281 9.97 -8.20 12.44
C VAL A 281 10.33 -9.66 12.55
N VAL A 282 9.33 -10.52 12.67
CA VAL A 282 9.50 -11.97 12.81
C VAL A 282 9.00 -12.65 11.55
N VAL A 283 9.91 -13.21 10.76
CA VAL A 283 9.59 -14.05 9.61
C VAL A 283 9.57 -15.50 10.07
N THR A 284 8.42 -16.16 10.00
CA THR A 284 8.25 -17.55 10.43
C THR A 284 8.01 -18.44 9.23
N CYS A 285 8.66 -19.61 9.19
CA CYS A 285 8.30 -20.73 8.33
C CYS A 285 7.29 -21.61 9.06
N HIS A 286 6.04 -21.64 8.64
CA HIS A 286 5.00 -22.39 9.36
C HIS A 286 5.16 -23.91 9.22
N SER A 287 5.75 -24.36 8.10
CA SER A 287 5.97 -25.78 7.83
C SER A 287 7.06 -26.42 8.70
N THR A 288 8.05 -25.64 9.18
CA THR A 288 9.20 -26.17 9.95
C THR A 288 9.40 -25.53 11.32
N GLY A 289 8.75 -24.39 11.60
CA GLY A 289 8.95 -23.62 12.84
C GLY A 289 10.24 -22.78 12.88
N GLU A 290 11.10 -22.87 11.86
CA GLU A 290 12.25 -21.98 11.72
C GLU A 290 11.82 -20.52 11.59
N LYS A 291 12.64 -19.58 12.06
CA LYS A 291 12.31 -18.15 12.01
C LYS A 291 13.51 -17.24 11.84
N ALA A 292 13.31 -16.07 11.24
CA ALA A 292 14.21 -14.95 11.31
C ALA A 292 13.60 -13.85 12.16
N VAL A 293 14.41 -13.20 13.00
CA VAL A 293 14.01 -12.03 13.78
C VAL A 293 14.92 -10.88 13.40
N VAL A 294 14.33 -9.78 12.93
CA VAL A 294 15.04 -8.53 12.61
C VAL A 294 14.55 -7.44 13.55
N HIS A 295 15.46 -6.88 14.33
CA HIS A 295 15.24 -5.75 15.22
C HIS A 295 15.47 -4.46 14.45
N PHE A 296 14.40 -3.69 14.25
CA PHE A 296 14.48 -2.30 13.82
C PHE A 296 14.81 -1.45 15.04
N VAL A 297 16.06 -1.00 15.11
CA VAL A 297 16.54 -0.29 16.29
C VAL A 297 16.06 1.16 16.23
N PRO A 298 15.28 1.61 17.24
CA PRO A 298 14.78 2.98 17.26
C PRO A 298 15.94 3.97 17.31
N TYR A 299 15.74 5.12 16.69
CA TYR A 299 16.68 6.23 16.73
C TYR A 299 17.04 6.58 18.17
N SER A 300 18.34 6.69 18.42
CA SER A 300 18.86 7.09 19.71
C SER A 300 20.00 8.06 19.52
N LYS A 301 19.73 9.35 19.73
CA LYS A 301 20.77 10.40 19.72
C LYS A 301 21.87 10.10 20.73
N ALA A 302 21.53 9.64 21.93
CA ALA A 302 22.48 9.34 22.99
C ALA A 302 23.41 8.16 22.68
N LYS A 303 22.95 7.20 21.87
CA LYS A 303 23.74 6.03 21.44
C LYS A 303 24.30 6.17 20.02
N GLU A 304 24.07 7.32 19.39
CA GLU A 304 24.42 7.59 17.98
C GLU A 304 23.90 6.53 16.99
N ARG A 305 22.75 5.90 17.31
CA ARG A 305 22.14 4.87 16.47
C ARG A 305 21.08 5.48 15.59
N TYR A 306 21.16 5.20 14.30
CA TYR A 306 20.17 5.64 13.34
C TYR A 306 19.93 4.58 12.29
N ARG A 307 18.66 4.15 12.17
CA ARG A 307 18.16 3.24 11.13
C ARG A 307 18.75 1.84 11.13
N GLU A 308 19.41 1.44 12.22
CA GLU A 308 20.12 0.17 12.32
C GLU A 308 19.18 -1.02 12.33
N LEU A 309 19.65 -2.10 11.70
CA LEU A 309 19.02 -3.41 11.69
C LEU A 309 19.99 -4.44 12.28
N HIS A 310 19.49 -5.22 13.23
CA HIS A 310 20.21 -6.37 13.80
C HIS A 310 19.27 -7.56 13.79
N GLY A 311 19.73 -8.74 13.42
CA GLY A 311 18.86 -9.89 13.39
C GLY A 311 19.57 -11.22 13.40
N ASN A 312 18.80 -12.28 13.59
CA ASN A 312 19.28 -13.65 13.55
C ASN A 312 18.28 -14.54 12.84
N VAL A 313 18.79 -15.55 12.14
CA VAL A 313 17.98 -16.66 11.62
C VAL A 313 18.22 -17.88 12.47
N PHE A 314 17.14 -18.49 12.94
CA PHE A 314 17.11 -19.62 13.84
C PHE A 314 16.56 -20.85 13.10
N ASP A 315 17.23 -21.98 13.29
CA ASP A 315 16.71 -23.28 12.84
C ASP A 315 15.57 -23.79 13.75
N GLU A 316 15.09 -25.01 13.47
CA GLU A 316 14.00 -25.68 14.20
C GLU A 316 14.32 -25.90 15.70
N LYS A 317 15.62 -25.92 16.05
CA LYS A 317 16.10 -26.12 17.42
C LYS A 317 16.33 -24.79 18.15
N GLY A 318 16.12 -23.66 17.47
CA GLY A 318 16.41 -22.34 18.00
C GLY A 318 17.89 -21.96 17.93
N GLU A 319 18.71 -22.70 17.17
CA GLU A 319 20.12 -22.39 17.00
C GLU A 319 20.32 -21.37 15.89
N VAL A 320 21.20 -20.39 16.14
CA VAL A 320 21.51 -19.34 15.16
C VAL A 320 22.26 -19.94 13.97
N GLN A 321 21.69 -19.82 12.78
CA GLN A 321 22.31 -20.20 11.51
C GLN A 321 22.98 -19.00 10.84
N TYR A 322 22.36 -17.82 10.95
CA TYR A 322 22.84 -16.59 10.33
C TYR A 322 22.64 -15.39 11.25
N ILE A 323 23.60 -14.47 11.18
CA ILE A 323 23.54 -13.15 11.82
C ILE A 323 23.31 -12.11 10.72
N LEU A 324 22.30 -11.26 10.90
CA LEU A 324 21.89 -10.20 9.99
C LEU A 324 22.29 -8.85 10.57
N HIS A 325 22.88 -7.99 9.75
CA HIS A 325 23.27 -6.63 10.16
C HIS A 325 23.12 -5.66 8.99
N GLY A 326 22.59 -4.47 9.24
CA GLY A 326 22.41 -3.47 8.21
C GLY A 326 21.81 -2.16 8.70
N ALA A 327 21.28 -1.39 7.76
CA ALA A 327 20.44 -0.26 8.04
C ALA A 327 19.34 -0.20 6.98
N TRP A 328 18.10 0.10 7.37
CA TRP A 328 16.95 0.03 6.47
C TRP A 328 16.99 1.04 5.33
N ASP A 329 17.85 2.06 5.40
CA ASP A 329 18.08 3.06 4.35
C ASP A 329 19.29 2.76 3.45
N LYS A 330 20.09 1.73 3.77
CA LYS A 330 21.36 1.46 3.05
C LYS A 330 21.46 0.06 2.49
N GLY A 331 21.00 -0.95 3.23
CA GLY A 331 21.20 -2.35 2.86
C GLY A 331 21.40 -3.26 4.05
N MET A 332 21.51 -4.55 3.76
CA MET A 332 21.71 -5.59 4.77
C MET A 332 22.75 -6.60 4.32
N THR A 333 23.53 -7.06 5.29
CA THR A 333 24.51 -8.14 5.15
C THR A 333 24.15 -9.31 6.04
N ARG A 334 24.66 -10.48 5.69
CA ARG A 334 24.54 -11.72 6.46
C ARG A 334 25.90 -12.34 6.71
N LYS A 335 26.08 -12.92 7.89
CA LYS A 335 27.24 -13.74 8.27
C LYS A 335 26.77 -15.10 8.77
N SER A 336 27.63 -16.12 8.69
CA SER A 336 27.42 -17.40 9.37
C SER A 336 27.44 -17.22 10.90
N ARG A 337 26.97 -18.23 11.64
CA ARG A 337 26.97 -18.25 13.12
C ARG A 337 28.33 -17.91 13.75
N ASP A 338 29.43 -18.36 13.14
CA ASP A 338 30.80 -18.12 13.59
C ASP A 338 31.34 -16.71 13.24
N GLY A 339 30.50 -15.86 12.64
CA GLY A 339 30.85 -14.51 12.21
C GLY A 339 31.61 -14.44 10.88
N THR A 340 31.85 -15.57 10.21
CA THR A 340 32.56 -15.61 8.93
C THR A 340 31.61 -15.48 7.74
N GLY A 341 32.18 -15.32 6.53
CA GLY A 341 31.41 -15.40 5.28
C GLY A 341 30.42 -14.25 5.09
N VAL A 342 30.83 -13.01 5.36
CA VAL A 342 30.00 -11.81 5.15
C VAL A 342 29.54 -11.74 3.69
N LYS A 343 28.23 -11.67 3.48
CA LYS A 343 27.60 -11.51 2.16
C LYS A 343 26.60 -10.36 2.20
N GLU A 344 26.68 -9.47 1.22
CA GLU A 344 25.63 -8.49 0.96
C GLU A 344 24.37 -9.20 0.47
N MET A 345 23.23 -8.87 1.06
CA MET A 345 21.93 -9.42 0.67
C MET A 345 21.20 -8.45 -0.25
N TRP A 346 21.20 -7.17 0.11
CA TRP A 346 20.67 -6.08 -0.70
C TRP A 346 21.35 -4.75 -0.33
N ARG A 347 21.25 -3.80 -1.25
CA ARG A 347 21.73 -2.42 -1.13
C ARG A 347 20.64 -1.50 -1.63
N ALA A 348 20.44 -0.37 -0.96
CA ALA A 348 19.46 0.63 -1.38
C ALA A 348 19.80 1.17 -2.77
N ASN A 349 18.79 1.29 -3.62
CA ASN A 349 18.89 1.95 -4.90
C ASN A 349 19.32 3.41 -4.72
N GLU A 350 20.03 3.95 -5.71
CA GLU A 350 20.38 5.37 -5.70
C GLU A 350 19.13 6.24 -5.80
N GLN A 351 19.16 7.37 -5.10
CA GLN A 351 18.05 8.31 -5.13
C GLN A 351 17.97 8.99 -6.49
N VAL A 352 16.76 9.08 -7.04
CA VAL A 352 16.56 9.67 -8.37
C VAL A 352 16.92 11.17 -8.39
N PRO A 353 17.44 11.68 -9.52
CA PRO A 353 17.73 13.11 -9.65
C PRO A 353 16.47 13.97 -9.40
N ASN A 354 16.61 15.05 -8.63
CA ASN A 354 15.49 15.94 -8.27
C ASN A 354 14.32 15.25 -7.55
N TRP A 355 14.57 14.16 -6.80
CA TRP A 355 13.56 13.44 -6.02
C TRP A 355 12.61 14.34 -5.21
N GLU A 356 13.10 15.46 -4.66
CA GLU A 356 12.28 16.42 -3.89
C GLU A 356 11.10 16.96 -4.71
N ARG A 357 11.32 17.14 -6.01
CA ARG A 357 10.32 17.59 -6.98
C ARG A 357 9.56 16.43 -7.62
N GLN A 358 9.87 15.20 -7.24
CA GLN A 358 9.19 13.97 -7.68
C GLN A 358 8.61 13.22 -6.47
N TYR A 359 8.13 13.98 -5.48
CA TYR A 359 7.47 13.45 -4.27
C TYR A 359 8.36 12.52 -3.41
N GLY A 360 9.66 12.43 -3.66
CA GLY A 360 10.55 11.45 -3.03
C GLY A 360 10.41 10.04 -3.61
N PHE A 361 9.84 9.89 -4.81
CA PHE A 361 9.65 8.60 -5.46
C PHE A 361 10.99 7.94 -5.80
N THR A 362 11.01 6.61 -5.68
CA THR A 362 12.04 5.77 -6.30
C THR A 362 11.74 5.62 -7.79
N GLN A 363 12.69 5.08 -8.55
CA GLN A 363 12.46 4.78 -9.96
C GLN A 363 11.29 3.80 -10.13
N PHE A 364 11.16 2.81 -9.24
CA PHE A 364 10.04 1.87 -9.22
C PHE A 364 8.71 2.59 -8.98
N ALA A 365 8.62 3.41 -7.93
CA ALA A 365 7.41 4.16 -7.59
C ALA A 365 6.95 5.09 -8.72
N MET A 366 7.90 5.70 -9.46
CA MET A 366 7.57 6.50 -10.62
C MET A 366 6.82 5.68 -11.67
N THR A 367 7.09 4.41 -11.88
CA THR A 367 6.41 3.64 -12.93
C THR A 367 4.96 3.28 -12.60
N LEU A 368 4.57 3.28 -11.32
CA LEU A 368 3.32 2.65 -10.87
C LEU A 368 2.04 3.30 -11.42
N ASN A 369 2.05 4.61 -11.65
CA ASN A 369 0.92 5.37 -12.17
C ASN A 369 1.10 5.82 -13.64
N GLU A 370 2.11 5.27 -14.31
CA GLU A 370 2.26 5.43 -15.76
C GLU A 370 1.02 4.82 -16.46
N PRO A 371 0.37 5.55 -17.39
CA PRO A 371 -0.73 4.99 -18.18
C PRO A 371 -0.27 3.75 -18.97
N GLU A 372 -1.04 2.68 -18.93
CA GLU A 372 -0.76 1.46 -19.67
C GLU A 372 -1.96 1.11 -20.57
N GLU A 373 -1.71 0.84 -21.85
CA GLU A 373 -2.77 0.40 -22.79
C GLU A 373 -3.38 -0.95 -22.39
N THR A 374 -2.63 -1.76 -21.65
CA THR A 374 -3.09 -3.08 -21.17
C THR A 374 -3.95 -2.98 -19.90
N ALA A 375 -3.91 -1.85 -19.20
CA ALA A 375 -4.84 -1.60 -18.11
C ALA A 375 -6.23 -1.40 -18.72
N THR A 376 -7.21 -2.17 -18.27
CA THR A 376 -8.56 -2.13 -18.87
C THR A 376 -9.68 -2.14 -17.83
N CYS A 377 -9.39 -2.50 -16.59
CA CYS A 377 -10.36 -2.46 -15.51
C CYS A 377 -10.77 -1.00 -15.21
N PRO A 378 -12.07 -0.64 -15.22
CA PRO A 378 -12.51 0.75 -15.01
C PRO A 378 -12.21 1.28 -13.61
N THR A 379 -11.92 0.39 -12.66
CA THR A 379 -11.57 0.71 -11.27
C THR A 379 -10.06 0.79 -11.03
N ASP A 380 -9.22 0.64 -12.07
CA ASP A 380 -7.76 0.76 -11.93
C ASP A 380 -7.36 2.17 -11.50
N SER A 381 -6.49 2.28 -10.49
CA SER A 381 -6.03 3.55 -9.94
C SER A 381 -5.39 4.49 -10.97
N ARG A 382 -4.89 3.99 -12.11
CA ARG A 382 -4.38 4.84 -13.20
C ARG A 382 -5.46 5.72 -13.85
N TYR A 383 -6.72 5.30 -13.76
CA TYR A 383 -7.90 6.03 -14.24
C TYR A 383 -8.52 6.95 -13.19
N ARG A 384 -8.02 6.92 -11.96
CA ARG A 384 -8.52 7.77 -10.89
C ARG A 384 -8.20 9.25 -11.19
N PRO A 385 -9.22 10.11 -11.39
CA PRO A 385 -9.02 11.42 -12.01
C PRO A 385 -8.37 12.47 -11.10
N ASP A 386 -8.69 12.52 -9.80
CA ASP A 386 -8.05 13.43 -8.83
C ASP A 386 -6.54 13.17 -8.71
N GLN A 387 -6.16 11.89 -8.68
CA GLN A 387 -4.77 11.45 -8.67
C GLN A 387 -4.02 11.85 -9.95
N ARG A 388 -4.64 11.68 -11.12
CA ARG A 388 -4.03 12.07 -12.40
C ARG A 388 -3.83 13.59 -12.51
N LEU A 389 -4.82 14.37 -12.11
CA LEU A 389 -4.74 15.83 -12.10
C LEU A 389 -3.60 16.30 -11.20
N LEU A 390 -3.45 15.73 -9.99
CA LEU A 390 -2.32 16.05 -9.12
C LEU A 390 -0.97 15.69 -9.75
N GLU A 391 -0.86 14.55 -10.42
CA GLU A 391 0.38 14.14 -11.10
C GLU A 391 0.78 15.10 -12.23
N ASN A 392 -0.21 15.73 -12.87
CA ASN A 392 -0.02 16.70 -13.96
C ASN A 392 0.14 18.14 -13.47
N GLY A 393 0.02 18.40 -12.17
CA GLY A 393 0.19 19.74 -11.57
C GLY A 393 -1.09 20.57 -11.45
N ASP A 394 -2.25 20.00 -11.81
CA ASP A 394 -3.56 20.65 -11.77
C ASP A 394 -4.18 20.52 -10.36
N VAL A 395 -3.58 21.19 -9.37
CA VAL A 395 -3.87 21.01 -7.94
C VAL A 395 -5.31 21.40 -7.56
N ASP A 396 -5.83 22.49 -8.13
CA ASP A 396 -7.18 22.99 -7.80
C ASP A 396 -8.24 22.03 -8.36
N GLU A 397 -8.12 21.62 -9.62
CA GLU A 397 -8.99 20.64 -10.25
C GLU A 397 -8.89 19.27 -9.56
N ALA A 398 -7.70 18.85 -9.13
CA ALA A 398 -7.52 17.65 -8.34
C ALA A 398 -8.28 17.71 -7.00
N SER A 399 -8.36 18.88 -6.38
CA SER A 399 -9.10 19.09 -5.14
C SER A 399 -10.61 18.96 -5.35
N ASP A 400 -11.14 19.58 -6.41
CA ASP A 400 -12.56 19.51 -6.77
C ASP A 400 -12.97 18.08 -7.11
N GLU A 401 -12.13 17.38 -7.87
CA GLU A 401 -12.40 16.00 -8.27
C GLU A 401 -12.32 15.04 -7.09
N LYS A 402 -11.36 15.24 -6.18
CA LYS A 402 -11.27 14.48 -4.92
C LYS A 402 -12.54 14.64 -4.10
N PHE A 403 -13.07 15.87 -4.00
CA PHE A 403 -14.34 16.13 -3.32
C PHE A 403 -15.51 15.39 -3.98
N ARG A 404 -15.62 15.45 -5.32
CA ARG A 404 -16.67 14.76 -6.09
C ARG A 404 -16.64 13.24 -5.85
N LEU A 405 -15.45 12.63 -5.90
CA LEU A 405 -15.24 11.20 -5.68
C LEU A 405 -15.62 10.77 -4.26
N GLU A 406 -15.16 11.53 -3.25
CA GLU A 406 -15.49 11.26 -1.85
C GLU A 406 -17.00 11.37 -1.59
N GLU A 407 -17.69 12.35 -2.18
CA GLU A 407 -19.14 12.49 -2.00
C GLU A 407 -19.94 11.41 -2.75
N LYS A 408 -19.49 10.98 -3.94
CA LYS A 408 -20.05 9.80 -4.64
C LYS A 408 -19.96 8.56 -3.75
N GLN A 409 -18.79 8.32 -3.15
CA GLN A 409 -18.58 7.19 -2.22
C GLN A 409 -19.45 7.29 -0.96
N ARG A 410 -19.55 8.47 -0.32
CA ARG A 410 -20.40 8.69 0.86
C ARG A 410 -21.87 8.43 0.55
N THR A 411 -22.34 8.89 -0.62
CA THR A 411 -23.72 8.65 -1.07
C THR A 411 -23.99 7.16 -1.31
N ALA A 412 -23.08 6.46 -2.00
CA ALA A 412 -23.20 5.02 -2.22
C ALA A 412 -23.18 4.22 -0.90
N ARG A 413 -22.38 4.65 0.08
CA ARG A 413 -22.36 4.07 1.43
C ARG A 413 -23.72 4.23 2.14
N ARG A 414 -24.27 5.44 2.19
CA ARG A 414 -25.59 5.71 2.82
C ARG A 414 -26.69 4.87 2.17
N LEU A 415 -26.65 4.70 0.85
CA LEU A 415 -27.61 3.85 0.13
C LEU A 415 -27.49 2.38 0.54
N ARG A 416 -26.27 1.81 0.57
CA ARG A 416 -26.03 0.43 1.03
C ARG A 416 -26.51 0.23 2.47
N GLU A 417 -26.20 1.16 3.36
CA GLU A 417 -26.64 1.13 4.77
C GLU A 417 -28.17 1.14 4.88
N SER A 418 -28.86 2.02 4.13
CA SER A 418 -30.33 2.07 4.12
C SER A 418 -30.98 0.76 3.63
N ARG A 419 -30.29 0.03 2.74
CA ARG A 419 -30.72 -1.26 2.21
C ARG A 419 -30.27 -2.45 3.06
N LYS A 420 -29.49 -2.20 4.13
CA LYS A 420 -28.83 -3.23 4.95
C LYS A 420 -27.94 -4.18 4.13
N GLU A 421 -27.36 -3.67 3.04
CA GLU A 421 -26.46 -4.40 2.17
C GLU A 421 -25.02 -4.30 2.69
N ARG A 422 -24.33 -5.44 2.77
CA ARG A 422 -22.89 -5.47 3.06
C ARG A 422 -22.09 -5.39 1.77
N TRP A 423 -21.01 -4.63 1.78
CA TRP A 423 -20.03 -4.66 0.70
C TRP A 423 -19.42 -6.06 0.59
N ARG A 424 -19.22 -6.53 -0.64
CA ARG A 424 -18.46 -7.75 -0.96
C ARG A 424 -17.41 -7.37 -1.99
N PRO A 425 -16.11 -7.56 -1.69
CA PRO A 425 -15.07 -7.37 -2.69
C PRO A 425 -15.29 -8.26 -3.90
N VAL A 426 -14.81 -7.83 -5.06
CA VAL A 426 -15.05 -8.54 -6.33
C VAL A 426 -13.98 -9.59 -6.57
N TRP A 427 -12.72 -9.27 -6.24
CA TRP A 427 -11.54 -10.05 -6.65
C TRP A 427 -10.89 -10.82 -5.50
N PHE A 428 -11.36 -10.59 -4.27
CA PHE A 428 -10.86 -11.24 -3.07
C PHE A 428 -11.99 -11.80 -2.21
N ASP A 429 -11.76 -12.97 -1.63
CA ASP A 429 -12.66 -13.62 -0.68
C ASP A 429 -12.04 -13.61 0.71
N LEU A 430 -12.82 -13.28 1.74
CA LEU A 430 -12.39 -13.39 3.13
C LEU A 430 -12.34 -14.86 3.55
N VAL A 431 -11.18 -15.34 3.99
CA VAL A 431 -10.95 -16.73 4.41
C VAL A 431 -10.08 -16.77 5.67
N ASP A 432 -10.11 -17.89 6.40
CA ASP A 432 -9.23 -18.11 7.54
C ASP A 432 -7.92 -18.78 7.10
N ASP A 433 -6.78 -18.24 7.54
CA ASP A 433 -5.48 -18.84 7.34
C ASP A 433 -5.23 -19.95 8.38
N PRO A 434 -4.95 -21.19 7.96
CA PRO A 434 -4.77 -22.30 8.88
C PRO A 434 -3.47 -22.21 9.69
N ASP A 435 -2.46 -21.47 9.25
CA ASP A 435 -1.16 -21.41 9.92
C ASP A 435 -1.11 -20.25 10.93
N THR A 436 -1.54 -19.06 10.53
CA THR A 436 -1.53 -17.85 11.38
C THR A 436 -2.76 -17.72 12.27
N LYS A 437 -3.83 -18.48 11.98
CA LYS A 437 -5.14 -18.40 12.68
C LYS A 437 -5.79 -17.02 12.59
N THR A 438 -5.48 -16.27 11.53
CA THR A 438 -6.08 -14.97 11.23
C THR A 438 -6.93 -15.08 9.97
N SER A 439 -8.00 -14.31 9.88
CA SER A 439 -8.71 -14.14 8.61
C SER A 439 -7.95 -13.17 7.71
N TYR A 440 -7.98 -13.41 6.40
CA TYR A 440 -7.38 -12.52 5.39
C TYR A 440 -8.18 -12.55 4.08
N TYR A 441 -7.97 -11.54 3.24
CA TYR A 441 -8.56 -11.49 1.90
C TYR A 441 -7.68 -12.23 0.89
N ARG A 442 -8.12 -13.41 0.47
CA ARG A 442 -7.44 -14.25 -0.53
C ARG A 442 -7.94 -13.91 -1.93
N PHE A 443 -7.02 -13.72 -2.88
CA PHE A 443 -7.36 -13.54 -4.28
C PHE A 443 -8.14 -14.74 -4.84
N ASN A 444 -9.20 -14.48 -5.59
CA ASN A 444 -10.13 -15.50 -6.07
C ASN A 444 -9.88 -15.94 -7.54
N GLY A 445 -8.83 -15.42 -8.19
CA GLY A 445 -8.46 -15.76 -9.56
C GLY A 445 -9.22 -15.03 -10.67
N LYS A 446 -10.42 -14.52 -10.37
CA LYS A 446 -11.38 -14.05 -11.39
C LYS A 446 -10.95 -12.78 -12.12
N TYR A 447 -10.06 -11.97 -11.53
CA TYR A 447 -9.60 -10.71 -12.13
C TYR A 447 -8.90 -10.95 -13.47
N TRP A 448 -8.02 -11.95 -13.53
CA TRP A 448 -7.29 -12.26 -14.75
C TRP A 448 -8.20 -12.85 -15.84
N ASP A 449 -9.19 -13.66 -15.45
CA ASP A 449 -10.21 -14.16 -16.38
C ASP A 449 -11.06 -13.02 -16.96
N ALA A 450 -11.40 -12.02 -16.14
CA ALA A 450 -12.09 -10.81 -16.57
C ALA A 450 -11.22 -10.00 -17.55
N LYS A 451 -9.94 -9.82 -17.22
CA LYS A 451 -8.96 -9.12 -18.08
C LYS A 451 -8.79 -9.78 -19.44
N LEU A 452 -8.53 -11.10 -19.48
CA LEU A 452 -8.32 -11.83 -20.74
C LEU A 452 -9.55 -11.75 -21.65
N ARG A 453 -10.75 -11.70 -21.07
CA ARG A 453 -12.02 -11.55 -21.81
C ARG A 453 -12.42 -10.10 -22.06
N ASN A 454 -11.68 -9.13 -21.52
CA ASN A 454 -12.04 -7.71 -21.46
C ASN A 454 -13.50 -7.50 -20.98
N CYS A 455 -13.90 -8.21 -19.92
CA CYS A 455 -15.26 -8.22 -19.39
C CYS A 455 -15.28 -7.78 -17.93
N TRP A 456 -15.77 -6.56 -17.69
CA TRP A 456 -15.72 -5.88 -16.39
C TRP A 456 -17.09 -5.67 -15.76
N ASP A 457 -18.09 -6.48 -16.13
CA ASP A 457 -19.48 -6.36 -15.64
C ASP A 457 -19.60 -6.47 -14.11
N SER A 458 -18.63 -7.11 -13.46
CA SER A 458 -18.57 -7.23 -12.00
C SER A 458 -17.88 -6.03 -11.32
N SER A 459 -17.20 -5.16 -12.06
CA SER A 459 -16.50 -4.00 -11.52
C SER A 459 -17.49 -2.89 -11.14
N PRO A 460 -17.38 -2.30 -9.94
CA PRO A 460 -18.24 -1.19 -9.54
C PRO A 460 -17.90 0.12 -10.28
N ASP A 461 -18.90 0.99 -10.45
CA ASP A 461 -18.69 2.36 -10.91
C ASP A 461 -18.34 3.28 -9.73
N ILE A 462 -17.06 3.62 -9.61
CA ILE A 462 -16.51 4.33 -8.42
C ILE A 462 -15.88 5.69 -8.73
N PHE A 463 -15.48 5.96 -9.98
CA PHE A 463 -14.90 7.24 -10.37
C PHE A 463 -15.96 8.23 -10.83
#